data_AF-A0A9P8ZML9-F1
#
_entry.id   AF-A0A9P8ZML9-F1
#
_cell.length_a   1.000
_cell.length_b   1.000
_cell.length_c   1.000
_cell.angle_alpha   90.00
_cell.angle_beta   90.00
_cell.angle_gamma   90.00
#
_symmetry.space_group_name_H-M   'P 1'
#
loop_
_entity.id
_entity.type
_entity.pdbx_description
1 polymer ?
#
loop_
_entity_poly.entity_id
_entity_poly.type
_entity_poly.pdbx_seq_one_letter_code
_entity_poly.pdbx_strand_id
1 'polypeptide(L)' 'FQRSGDTISGCLHKVIDAVVSPGFYRAYVKLPNPNETSPHIRNNPKFWPYFANCIGAIDGTQKPCLPPAAHADAYRNRK' A
#
# COMPACT_ATOMS: atom_id res chain seq x y z
N PHE A 1 -2.48 16.93 -29.85
CA PHE A 1 -1.51 17.29 -28.79
C PHE A 1 -0.81 16.02 -28.35
N GLN A 2 0.15 15.54 -29.13
CA GLN A 2 0.86 14.28 -28.86
C GLN A 2 2.19 14.67 -28.21
N ARG A 3 2.21 14.74 -26.87
CA ARG A 3 3.47 14.76 -26.14
C ARG A 3 4.00 13.34 -26.10
N SER A 4 5.31 13.14 -26.28
CA SER A 4 5.91 11.81 -26.14
C SER A 4 5.59 11.25 -24.75
N GLY A 5 5.40 9.93 -24.65
CA GLY A 5 5.16 9.25 -23.38
C GLY A 5 6.25 9.58 -22.35
N ASP A 6 7.47 9.81 -22.80
CA ASP A 6 8.62 10.21 -21.97
C ASP A 6 8.39 11.54 -21.26
N THR A 7 7.77 12.51 -21.92
CA THR A 7 7.48 13.81 -21.32
C THR A 7 6.43 13.66 -20.21
N ILE A 8 5.41 12.83 -20.44
CA ILE A 8 4.36 12.56 -19.45
C ILE A 8 4.94 11.81 -18.26
N SER A 9 5.75 10.78 -18.52
CA SER A 9 6.47 10.01 -17.51
C SER A 9 7.39 10.91 -16.68
N GLY A 10 8.18 11.78 -17.31
CA GLY A 10 9.07 12.70 -16.62
C GLY A 10 8.33 13.69 -15.72
N CYS A 11 7.19 14.22 -16.18
CA CYS A 11 6.35 15.07 -15.33
C CYS A 11 5.75 14.30 -14.15
N LEU A 12 5.29 13.07 -14.36
CA LEU A 12 4.75 12.23 -13.29
C LEU A 12 5.81 11.93 -12.23
N HIS A 13 7.02 11.54 -12.62
CA HIS A 13 8.11 11.28 -11.68
C HIS A 13 8.46 12.51 -10.84
N LYS A 14 8.55 13.69 -11.45
CA LYS A 14 8.82 14.94 -10.71
C LYS A 14 7.76 15.23 -9.64
N VAL A 15 6.50 14.96 -9.93
CA VAL A 15 5.40 15.15 -8.97
C VAL A 15 5.49 14.13 -7.84
N ILE A 16 5.75 12.85 -8.17
CA ILE A 16 5.93 11.79 -7.18
C ILE A 16 7.11 12.13 -6.26
N ASP A 17 8.27 12.50 -6.81
CA ASP A 17 9.45 12.86 -6.02
C ASP A 17 9.17 14.02 -5.06
N ALA A 18 8.40 15.03 -5.49
CA ALA A 18 7.99 16.14 -4.64
C ALA A 18 7.07 15.68 -3.49
N VAL A 19 6.11 14.79 -3.76
CA VAL A 19 5.18 14.27 -2.75
C VAL A 19 5.89 13.33 -1.76
N VAL A 20 6.82 12.52 -2.23
CA VAL A 20 7.59 11.57 -1.40
C VAL A 20 8.73 12.29 -0.65
N SER A 21 9.03 13.55 -1.00
CA SER A 21 10.03 14.34 -0.31
C SER A 21 9.76 14.38 1.21
N PRO A 22 10.80 14.25 2.07
CA PRO A 22 10.60 14.11 3.51
C PRO A 22 9.81 15.26 4.16
N GLY A 23 9.99 16.49 3.65
CA GLY A 23 9.28 17.66 4.14
C GLY A 23 7.78 17.61 3.85
N PHE A 24 7.41 17.30 2.60
CA PHE A 24 6.01 17.16 2.21
C PHE A 24 5.35 15.95 2.88
N TYR A 25 6.01 14.79 2.78
CA TYR A 25 5.48 13.54 3.32
C TYR A 25 5.20 13.64 4.83
N ARG A 26 6.15 14.15 5.63
CA ARG A 26 5.96 14.28 7.09
C ARG A 26 4.92 15.33 7.48
N ALA A 27 4.78 16.40 6.69
CA ALA A 27 3.82 17.47 6.99
C ALA A 27 2.38 17.06 6.67
N TYR A 28 2.18 16.28 5.61
CA TYR A 28 0.84 16.06 5.03
C TYR A 28 0.37 14.60 5.07
N VAL A 29 1.27 13.61 5.14
CA VAL A 29 0.90 12.20 5.19
C VAL A 29 0.87 11.72 6.64
N LYS A 30 -0.33 11.36 7.12
CA LYS A 30 -0.53 10.73 8.42
C LYS A 30 -0.80 9.25 8.22
N LEU A 31 0.08 8.42 8.77
CA LEU A 31 -0.16 6.98 8.79
C LEU A 31 -1.32 6.67 9.75
N PRO A 32 -2.22 5.76 9.38
CA PRO A 32 -3.24 5.27 10.30
C PRO A 32 -2.58 4.56 11.48
N ASN A 33 -3.25 4.56 12.62
CA ASN A 33 -2.77 3.82 13.78
C ASN A 33 -2.74 2.32 13.43
N PRO A 34 -1.58 1.64 13.52
CA PRO A 34 -1.45 0.23 13.14
C PRO A 34 -2.32 -0.71 13.98
N ASN A 35 -2.74 -0.27 15.17
CA ASN A 35 -3.61 -1.02 16.08
C ASN A 35 -5.10 -0.71 15.85
N GLU A 36 -5.43 0.18 14.91
CA GLU A 36 -6.81 0.63 14.70
C GLU A 36 -7.35 0.11 13.36
N THR A 37 -8.35 -0.76 13.44
CA THR A 37 -9.11 -1.21 12.28
C THR A 37 -10.19 -0.19 11.95
N SER A 38 -10.31 0.19 10.67
CA SER A 38 -11.36 1.10 10.21
C SER A 38 -12.75 0.67 10.69
N PRO A 39 -13.60 1.59 11.17
CA PRO A 39 -14.97 1.29 11.61
C PRO A 39 -15.79 0.56 10.54
N HIS A 40 -15.54 0.83 9.26
CA HIS A 40 -16.22 0.16 8.15
C HIS A 40 -15.94 -1.35 8.11
N ILE A 41 -14.71 -1.77 8.47
CA ILE A 41 -14.31 -3.17 8.53
C ILE A 41 -14.79 -3.79 9.85
N ARG A 42 -14.59 -3.07 10.96
CA ARG A 42 -14.97 -3.53 12.31
C ARG A 42 -16.46 -3.76 12.47
N ASN A 43 -17.28 -2.88 11.93
CA ASN A 43 -18.74 -2.95 12.07
C ASN A 43 -19.39 -3.87 11.03
N ASN A 44 -18.62 -4.38 10.06
CA ASN A 44 -19.15 -5.28 9.05
C ASN A 44 -18.99 -6.75 9.51
N PRO A 45 -20.08 -7.46 9.85
CA PRO A 45 -20.01 -8.83 10.32
C PRO A 45 -19.46 -9.81 9.27
N LYS A 46 -19.46 -9.44 7.99
CA LYS A 46 -18.83 -10.22 6.92
C LYS A 46 -17.30 -10.12 6.95
N PHE A 47 -16.75 -8.98 7.36
CA PHE A 47 -15.32 -8.72 7.35
C PHE A 47 -14.67 -8.99 8.70
N TRP A 48 -15.33 -8.62 9.79
CA TRP A 48 -14.75 -8.71 11.14
C TRP A 48 -14.16 -10.08 11.52
N PRO A 49 -14.77 -11.23 11.19
CA PRO A 49 -14.18 -12.54 11.50
C PRO A 49 -12.77 -12.75 10.92
N TYR A 50 -12.48 -12.11 9.78
CA TYR A 50 -11.18 -12.23 9.10
C TYR A 50 -10.16 -11.19 9.59
N PHE A 51 -10.63 -10.02 10.03
CA PHE A 51 -9.77 -8.88 10.36
C PHE A 51 -9.67 -8.57 11.86
N ALA A 52 -10.37 -9.30 12.74
CA ALA A 52 -10.40 -9.05 14.18
C ALA A 52 -9.01 -9.01 14.85
N ASN A 53 -8.04 -9.75 14.32
CA ASN A 53 -6.66 -9.83 14.81
C ASN A 53 -5.63 -9.32 13.79
N CYS A 54 -6.06 -8.67 12.71
CA CYS A 54 -5.18 -8.16 11.66
C CYS A 54 -4.57 -6.82 12.05
N ILE A 55 -3.58 -6.85 12.94
CA ILE A 55 -2.74 -5.71 13.26
C ILE A 55 -1.72 -5.54 12.11
N GLY A 56 -1.74 -4.42 11.41
CA GLY A 56 -0.78 -4.10 10.35
C GLY A 56 -1.01 -4.71 8.96
N ALA A 57 -1.98 -5.62 8.77
CA ALA A 57 -2.30 -6.14 7.43
C ALA A 57 -3.21 -5.20 6.60
N ILE A 58 -3.69 -4.12 7.21
CA ILE A 58 -4.55 -3.11 6.57
C ILE A 58 -3.71 -2.05 5.86
N ASP A 59 -2.52 -1.76 6.37
CA ASP A 59 -1.54 -0.98 5.61
C ASP A 59 -0.93 -1.93 4.60
N GLY A 60 -1.22 -1.75 3.32
CA GLY A 60 -0.75 -2.59 2.21
C GLY A 60 0.76 -2.50 1.98
N THR A 61 1.56 -2.42 3.05
CA THR A 61 3.00 -2.53 3.01
C THR A 61 3.33 -4.00 2.73
N GLN A 62 3.24 -4.37 1.46
CA GLN A 62 3.75 -5.63 0.97
C GLN A 62 5.28 -5.60 1.13
N LYS A 63 5.76 -6.07 2.28
CA LYS A 63 7.18 -6.26 2.51
C LYS A 63 7.67 -7.23 1.43
N PRO A 64 8.79 -6.97 0.73
CA PRO A 64 9.30 -7.89 -0.28
C PRO A 64 9.52 -9.26 0.37
N CYS A 65 8.70 -10.23 -0.01
CA CYS A 65 8.85 -11.61 0.41
C CYS A 65 9.55 -12.34 -0.72
N LEU A 66 10.77 -12.83 -0.45
CA LEU A 66 11.50 -13.75 -1.32
C LEU A 66 11.39 -15.15 -0.68
N PRO A 67 10.31 -15.91 -0.92
CA PRO A 67 10.17 -17.24 -0.37
C PRO A 67 11.20 -18.19 -0.99
N PRO A 68 11.66 -19.22 -0.26
CA PRO A 68 12.48 -20.29 -0.82
C PRO A 68 11.79 -20.93 -2.04
N ALA A 69 12.57 -21.35 -3.03
CA ALA A 69 12.04 -21.87 -4.31
C ALA A 69 11.01 -23.00 -4.13
N ALA A 70 11.18 -23.85 -3.12
CA ALA A 70 10.25 -24.94 -2.80
C ALA A 70 8.83 -24.49 -2.38
N HIS A 71 8.67 -23.22 -1.96
CA HIS A 71 7.40 -22.68 -1.47
C HIS A 71 6.89 -21.50 -2.30
N ALA A 72 7.58 -21.12 -3.38
CA ALA A 72 7.24 -19.95 -4.19
C ALA A 72 5.78 -19.98 -4.72
N ASP A 73 5.25 -21.17 -5.01
CA ASP A 73 3.88 -21.31 -5.51
C ASP A 73 2.81 -20.91 -4.48
N ALA A 74 3.09 -21.06 -3.18
CA ALA A 74 2.16 -20.67 -2.10
C ALA A 74 2.10 -19.16 -1.86
N TYR A 75 3.10 -18.41 -2.32
CA TYR A 75 3.21 -16.95 -2.18
C TYR A 75 2.79 -16.19 -3.45
N ARG A 76 2.25 -16.89 -4.46
CA ARG A 76 1.68 -16.22 -5.63
C ARG A 76 0.32 -15.63 -5.28
N ASN A 77 0.19 -14.32 -5.47
CA ASN A 77 -1.12 -13.69 -5.51
C ASN A 77 -1.97 -14.36 -6.60
N ARG A 78 -3.18 -14.78 -6.25
CA ARG A 78 -4.15 -15.29 -7.22
C ARG A 78 -4.58 -14.11 -8.10
N LYS A 79 -4.31 -14.20 -9.40
CA LYS A 79 -4.86 -13.26 -10.39
C LYS A 79 -6.39 -13.26 -10.35
#